data_AF-A0A538D2W5-F1
#
_entry.id   AF-A0A538D2W5-F1
#
_cell.length_a   1.000
_cell.length_b   1.000
_cell.length_c   1.000
_cell.angle_alpha   90.00
_cell.angle_beta   90.00
_cell.angle_gamma   90.00
#
_symmetry.space_group_name_H-M   'P 1'
#
loop_
_entity.id
_entity.type
_entity.pdbx_description
1 polymer ?
#
loop_
_entity_poly.entity_id
_entity_poly.type
_entity_poly.pdbx_seq_one_letter_code
_entity_poly.pdbx_strand_id
1 'polypeptide(L)'
;MASLKDVEQVADDLSALVDQLRGEIKNNASFDKLVKLADEISEHADEAAGTFSTVNEALMSRLDELKGGGSSSRSGSTSSSARAKARS
;
A
#
# COMPACT_ATOMS: atom_id res chain seq x y z
N MET A 1 1.90 1.05 -10.03
CA MET A 1 2.10 0.69 -8.61
C MET A 1 1.55 1.86 -7.83
N ALA A 2 0.61 1.63 -6.92
CA ALA A 2 0.15 2.69 -6.02
C ALA A 2 1.37 3.28 -5.29
N SER A 3 1.57 4.57 -5.46
CA SER A 3 2.71 5.33 -4.99
C SER A 3 2.28 6.27 -3.87
N LEU A 4 3.24 6.82 -3.11
CA LEU A 4 2.95 7.84 -2.09
C LEU A 4 2.20 9.06 -2.67
N LYS A 5 2.33 9.31 -3.97
CA LYS A 5 1.60 10.36 -4.67
C LYS A 5 0.12 10.03 -4.86
N ASP A 6 -0.20 8.76 -5.12
CA ASP A 6 -1.60 8.31 -5.23
C ASP A 6 -2.29 8.39 -3.86
N VAL A 7 -1.53 8.13 -2.80
CA VAL A 7 -1.96 8.32 -1.42
C VAL A 7 -2.22 9.79 -1.08
N GLU A 8 -1.31 10.69 -1.48
CA GLU A 8 -1.46 12.14 -1.27
C GLU A 8 -2.71 12.66 -1.99
N GLN A 9 -2.93 12.25 -3.24
CA GLN A 9 -4.09 12.66 -4.01
C GLN A 9 -5.42 12.22 -3.37
N VAL A 10 -5.48 10.97 -2.91
CA VAL A 10 -6.65 10.44 -2.20
C VAL A 10 -6.94 11.21 -0.90
N ALA A 11 -5.90 11.60 -0.16
CA ALA A 11 -6.06 12.39 1.06
C ALA A 11 -6.56 13.82 0.75
N ASP A 12 -6.07 14.43 -0.32
CA ASP A 12 -6.51 15.73 -0.80
C ASP A 12 -7.98 15.71 -1.23
N ASP A 13 -8.41 14.68 -1.96
CA ASP A 13 -9.78 14.52 -2.43
C ASP A 13 -10.76 14.38 -1.24
N LEU A 14 -10.40 13.61 -0.22
CA LEU A 14 -11.17 13.51 1.03
C LEU A 14 -11.25 14.85 1.77
N SER A 15 -10.15 15.60 1.84
CA SER A 15 -10.15 16.91 2.47
C SER A 15 -11.08 17.88 1.73
N ALA A 16 -11.07 17.87 0.41
CA ALA A 16 -11.91 18.72 -0.42
C ALA A 16 -13.41 18.44 -0.19
N LEU A 17 -13.81 17.16 -0.12
CA LEU A 17 -15.21 16.77 0.14
C LEU A 17 -15.67 17.22 1.53
N VAL A 18 -14.83 17.07 2.56
CA VAL A 18 -15.15 17.52 3.92
C VAL A 18 -15.28 19.05 4.00
N ASP A 19 -14.42 19.78 3.28
CA ASP A 19 -14.51 21.23 3.20
C ASP A 19 -15.76 21.69 2.44
N GLN A 20 -16.14 20.97 1.38
CA GLN A 20 -17.40 21.21 0.67
C GLN A 20 -18.60 20.98 1.59
N LEU A 21 -18.67 19.86 2.32
CA LEU A 21 -19.72 19.60 3.30
C LEU A 21 -19.82 20.73 4.34
N ARG A 22 -18.68 21.19 4.86
CA ARG A 22 -18.63 22.29 5.82
C ARG A 22 -19.13 23.61 5.21
N GLY A 23 -18.78 23.88 3.95
CA GLY A 23 -19.26 25.04 3.20
C GLY A 23 -20.78 25.02 3.02
N GLU A 24 -21.33 23.87 2.63
CA GLU A 24 -22.77 23.68 2.44
C GLU A 24 -23.56 23.86 3.75
N ILE A 25 -23.05 23.35 4.87
CA ILE A 25 -23.65 23.58 6.20
C ILE A 25 -23.70 25.08 6.53
N LYS A 26 -22.62 25.81 6.30
CA LYS A 26 -22.57 27.26 6.56
C LYS A 26 -23.52 28.06 5.67
N ASN A 27 -23.81 27.55 4.48
CA ASN A 27 -24.69 28.20 3.51
C ASN A 27 -26.16 27.76 3.62
N ASN A 28 -26.55 27.06 4.71
CA ASN A 28 -27.90 26.52 4.91
C ASN A 28 -28.38 25.63 3.76
N ALA A 29 -27.51 24.77 3.25
CA ALA A 29 -27.87 23.78 2.23
C ALA A 29 -29.00 22.85 2.69
N SER A 30 -29.71 22.26 1.72
CA SER A 30 -30.73 21.26 2.00
C SER A 30 -30.12 19.99 2.61
N PHE A 31 -30.86 19.34 3.50
CA PHE A 31 -30.42 18.09 4.14
C PHE A 31 -30.12 16.99 3.11
N ASP A 32 -30.88 16.91 2.01
CA ASP A 32 -30.63 15.99 0.90
C ASP A 32 -29.22 16.14 0.29
N LYS A 33 -28.74 17.39 0.15
CA LYS A 33 -27.41 17.67 -0.38
C LYS A 33 -26.31 17.28 0.62
N LEU A 34 -26.56 17.49 1.92
CA LEU A 34 -25.63 17.09 2.98
C LEU A 34 -25.50 15.57 3.08
N VAL A 35 -26.61 14.83 2.91
CA VAL A 35 -26.60 13.36 2.87
C VAL A 35 -25.77 12.85 1.69
N LYS A 36 -25.98 13.39 0.49
CA LYS A 36 -25.18 13.02 -0.70
C LYS A 36 -23.69 13.23 -0.49
N LEU A 37 -23.29 14.36 0.10
CA LEU A 37 -21.89 14.63 0.41
C LEU A 37 -21.33 13.66 1.46
N ALA A 38 -22.11 13.28 2.46
CA ALA A 38 -21.69 12.29 3.44
C ALA A 38 -21.52 10.90 2.83
N ASP A 39 -22.39 10.50 1.89
CA ASP A 39 -22.27 9.26 1.14
C ASP A 39 -20.99 9.26 0.28
N GLU A 40 -20.74 10.35 -0.47
CA GLU A 40 -19.53 10.52 -1.29
C GLU A 40 -18.24 10.48 -0.45
N ILE A 41 -18.23 11.12 0.73
CA ILE A 41 -17.11 11.06 1.68
C ILE A 41 -16.87 9.61 2.14
N SER A 42 -17.93 8.86 2.42
CA SER A 42 -17.81 7.48 2.90
C SER A 42 -17.22 6.56 1.83
N GLU A 43 -17.67 6.70 0.58
CA GLU A 43 -17.14 5.95 -0.55
C GLU A 43 -15.65 6.25 -0.79
N HIS A 44 -15.26 7.54 -0.79
CA HIS A 44 -13.86 7.94 -0.96
C HIS A 44 -12.99 7.49 0.23
N ALA A 45 -13.54 7.43 1.45
CA ALA A 45 -12.81 6.96 2.62
C ALA A 45 -12.49 5.47 2.53
N ASP A 46 -13.44 4.67 2.02
CA ASP A 46 -13.22 3.24 1.79
C ASP A 46 -12.21 2.99 0.66
N GLU A 47 -12.29 3.73 -0.45
CA GLU A 47 -11.29 3.67 -1.53
C GLU A 47 -9.90 4.05 -1.02
N ALA A 48 -9.83 5.09 -0.18
CA ALA A 48 -8.60 5.50 0.45
C ALA A 48 -7.98 4.39 1.27
N ALA A 49 -8.77 3.79 2.18
CA ALA A 49 -8.32 2.69 3.02
C ALA A 49 -7.77 1.51 2.20
N GLY A 50 -8.42 1.16 1.09
CA GLY A 50 -7.94 0.14 0.16
C GLY A 50 -6.60 0.48 -0.48
N THR A 51 -6.43 1.73 -0.92
CA THR A 51 -5.18 2.24 -1.50
C THR A 51 -4.05 2.21 -0.46
N PHE A 52 -4.31 2.69 0.76
CA PHE A 52 -3.34 2.66 1.86
C PHE A 52 -2.91 1.23 2.22
N SER A 53 -3.84 0.28 2.30
CA SER A 53 -3.50 -1.14 2.58
C SER A 53 -2.60 -1.70 1.49
N THR A 54 -2.95 -1.48 0.22
CA THR A 54 -2.17 -1.95 -0.93
C THR A 54 -0.75 -1.38 -0.93
N VAL A 55 -0.60 -0.08 -0.64
CA VAL A 55 0.71 0.57 -0.56
C VAL A 55 1.52 0.01 0.61
N ASN A 56 0.89 -0.17 1.78
CA ASN A 56 1.55 -0.73 2.95
C ASN A 56 2.04 -2.17 2.70
N GLU A 57 1.22 -3.02 2.08
CA GLU A 57 1.59 -4.39 1.69
C GLU A 57 2.77 -4.41 0.72
N ALA A 58 2.78 -3.52 -0.27
CA ALA A 58 3.88 -3.40 -1.23
C ALA A 58 5.19 -2.95 -0.56
N LEU A 59 5.10 -1.98 0.38
CA LEU A 59 6.26 -1.49 1.14
C LEU A 59 6.83 -2.59 2.05
N MET A 60 5.97 -3.31 2.78
CA MET A 60 6.38 -4.40 3.66
C MET A 60 6.99 -5.56 2.87
N SER A 61 6.39 -5.92 1.73
CA SER A 61 6.93 -6.97 0.85
C SER A 61 8.34 -6.63 0.36
N ARG A 62 8.57 -5.37 -0.04
CA ARG A 62 9.91 -4.91 -0.45
C ARG A 62 10.90 -4.87 0.71
N LEU A 63 10.44 -4.50 1.90
CA LEU A 63 11.27 -4.50 3.11
C LEU A 63 11.70 -5.92 3.48
N ASP A 64 10.80 -6.89 3.42
CA ASP A 64 11.10 -8.30 3.69
C ASP A 64 12.06 -8.90 2.65
N GLU A 65 11.91 -8.55 1.37
CA GLU A 65 12.86 -8.94 0.32
C GLU A 65 14.26 -8.38 0.57
N LEU A 66 14.35 -7.10 0.95
CA LEU A 66 15.62 -6.46 1.32
C LEU A 66 16.23 -7.07 2.59
N LYS A 67 15.41 -7.44 3.57
CA LYS A 67 15.85 -8.07 4.83
C LYS A 67 16.26 -9.54 4.63
N GLY A 68 15.60 -10.26 3.72
CA GLY A 68 15.91 -11.64 3.34
C GLY A 68 17.09 -11.78 2.38
N GLY A 69 17.39 -10.74 1.58
CA GLY A 69 18.48 -10.71 0.62
C GLY A 69 19.90 -10.62 1.23
N GLY A 70 20.02 -10.41 2.54
CA GLY A 70 21.31 -10.32 3.24
C GLY A 70 21.97 -11.64 3.63
N SER A 71 21.43 -12.80 3.24
CA SER A 71 21.94 -14.10 3.69
C SER A 71 21.84 -15.21 2.64
N SER A 72 22.52 -15.06 1.52
CA SER A 72 22.81 -16.21 0.62
C SER A 72 24.05 -16.04 -0.25
N SER A 73 25.07 -15.32 0.22
CA SER A 73 26.45 -15.50 -0.28
C SER A 73 27.16 -16.59 0.51
N ARG A 74 26.78 -17.86 0.26
CA ARG A 74 27.63 -19.02 0.56
C ARG A 74 28.13 -19.62 -0.74
N SER A 75 29.02 -18.86 -1.37
CA SER A 75 30.08 -19.39 -2.22
C SER A 75 30.92 -20.37 -1.39
N GLY A 76 30.61 -21.65 -1.53
CA GLY A 76 31.40 -22.78 -1.02
C GLY A 76 31.89 -23.62 -2.18
N SER A 77 32.85 -23.09 -2.93
CA SER A 77 33.64 -23.84 -3.90
C SER A 77 34.52 -24.86 -3.16
N THR A 78 34.24 -26.15 -3.30
CA THR A 78 35.29 -27.19 -3.24
C THR A 78 34.95 -28.27 -4.24
N SER A 79 35.56 -28.08 -5.40
CA SER A 79 35.92 -29.12 -6.37
C SER A 79 36.74 -30.25 -5.72
N SER A 80 36.69 -31.40 -6.39
CA SER A 80 37.74 -32.43 -6.51
C SER A 80 38.14 -33.28 -5.30
N SER A 81 37.70 -34.55 -5.32
CA SER A 81 38.56 -35.74 -5.26
C SER A 81 37.70 -36.98 -5.55
N ALA A 82 37.53 -37.38 -6.81
CA ALA A 82 38.35 -38.42 -7.42
C ALA A 82 38.47 -39.72 -6.57
N ARG A 83 37.76 -40.75 -7.07
CA ARG A 83 38.29 -42.09 -7.37
C ARG A 83 38.51 -43.09 -6.20
N ALA A 84 37.97 -44.28 -6.44
CA ALA A 84 38.38 -45.60 -5.98
C ALA A 84 37.63 -46.22 -4.79
N LYS A 85 36.85 -47.27 -5.11
CA LYS A 85 37.01 -48.67 -4.66
C LYS A 85 35.64 -49.25 -4.29
N ALA A 86 34.90 -49.75 -5.28
CA ALA A 86 34.97 -51.13 -5.77
C ALA A 86 34.60 -52.17 -4.69
N ARG A 87 33.42 -52.77 -4.89
CA ARG A 87 33.12 -54.21 -4.78
C ARG A 87 34.16 -55.02 -3.99
N SER A 88 33.78 -55.50 -2.81
CA SER A 88 34.23 -56.77 -2.22
C SER A 88 33.16 -57.22 -1.24
#